data_AF-A0A944WN51-F1
#
_entry.id   AF-A0A944WN51-F1
#
_cell.length_a   1.000
_cell.length_b   1.000
_cell.length_c   1.000
_cell.angle_alpha   90.00
_cell.angle_beta   90.00
_cell.angle_gamma   90.00
#
_symmetry.space_group_name_H-M   'P 1'
#
loop_
_entity.id
_entity.type
_entity.pdbx_description
1 polymer ?
#
loop_
_entity_poly.entity_id
_entity_poly.type
_entity_poly.pdbx_seq_one_letter_code
_entity_poly.pdbx_strand_id
1 'polypeptide(L)'
;ARTAEMIGVERIGIGSDLCQNQPDKVVEWMRNGTWSNERDFGEGSAKLAGFPEQPEWFRDNRDFENIFSCLRKTGFSENEVERIAGLNWLEFFEKSFGP
;
A
#
# COMPACT_ATOMS: atom_id res chain seq x y z
N ALA A 1 3.73 -16.13 -0.33
CA ALA A 1 4.69 -16.38 -1.43
C ALA A 1 4.04 -16.43 -2.84
N ARG A 2 2.74 -16.74 -2.99
CA ARG A 2 2.06 -16.89 -4.31
C ARG A 2 2.40 -15.83 -5.37
N THR A 3 2.36 -14.54 -5.04
CA THR A 3 2.72 -13.48 -6.01
C THR A 3 4.18 -13.57 -6.44
N ALA A 4 5.10 -13.81 -5.51
CA ALA A 4 6.52 -14.01 -5.82
C ALA A 4 6.75 -15.25 -6.68
N GLU A 5 5.99 -16.33 -6.47
CA GLU A 5 6.02 -17.52 -7.33
C GLU A 5 5.50 -17.22 -8.75
N MET A 6 4.53 -16.31 -8.88
CA MET A 6 3.94 -15.95 -10.17
C MET A 6 4.79 -14.99 -10.99
N ILE A 7 5.39 -13.98 -10.36
CA ILE A 7 6.04 -12.86 -11.07
C ILE A 7 7.50 -12.62 -10.68
N GLY A 8 8.07 -13.44 -9.79
CA GLY A 8 9.42 -13.23 -9.25
C GLY A 8 9.46 -12.12 -8.20
N VAL A 9 10.37 -12.24 -7.24
CA VAL A 9 10.53 -11.25 -6.16
C VAL A 9 10.99 -9.90 -6.70
N GLU A 10 11.81 -9.90 -7.74
CA GLU A 10 12.36 -8.72 -8.38
C GLU A 10 11.32 -7.80 -9.03
N ARG A 11 10.06 -8.24 -9.14
CA ARG A 11 8.94 -7.47 -9.72
C ARG A 11 7.90 -7.04 -8.69
N ILE A 12 8.21 -7.16 -7.40
CA ILE A 12 7.29 -6.85 -6.30
C ILE A 12 7.76 -5.59 -5.56
N GLY A 13 6.84 -4.66 -5.31
CA GLY A 13 7.06 -3.52 -4.43
C GLY A 13 5.89 -3.33 -3.48
N ILE A 14 6.06 -2.46 -2.48
CA ILE A 14 5.00 -2.10 -1.52
C ILE A 14 4.44 -0.73 -1.91
N GLY A 15 3.11 -0.63 -1.90
CA GLY A 15 2.36 0.63 -1.90
C GLY A 15 1.29 0.53 -0.83
N SER A 16 1.48 1.22 0.30
CA SER A 16 0.67 1.00 1.50
C SER A 16 -0.72 1.63 1.46
N ASP A 17 -0.91 2.62 0.58
CA ASP A 17 -2.14 3.43 0.49
C ASP A 17 -2.54 4.07 1.85
N LEU A 18 -1.54 4.42 2.67
CA LEU A 18 -1.76 5.03 3.97
C LEU A 18 -2.33 6.45 3.83
N CYS A 19 -3.60 6.61 4.20
CA CYS A 19 -4.29 7.90 4.25
C CYS A 19 -4.21 8.54 5.64
N GLN A 20 -3.01 8.60 6.22
CA GLN A 20 -2.79 9.06 7.60
C GLN A 20 -3.22 10.51 7.80
N ASN A 21 -3.93 10.76 8.90
CA ASN A 21 -4.39 12.09 9.32
C ASN A 21 -5.27 12.83 8.30
N GLN A 22 -5.90 12.11 7.37
CA GLN A 22 -6.84 12.69 6.42
C GLN A 22 -8.26 12.71 6.99
N PRO A 23 -8.96 13.85 6.98
CA PRO A 23 -10.35 13.91 7.43
C PRO A 23 -11.30 13.30 6.39
N ASP A 24 -12.50 12.89 6.84
CA ASP A 24 -13.52 12.24 5.99
C ASP A 24 -13.87 13.03 4.71
N LYS A 25 -13.79 14.36 4.75
CA LYS A 25 -14.01 15.21 3.55
C LYS A 25 -13.08 14.87 2.39
N VAL A 26 -11.88 14.33 2.66
CA VAL A 26 -10.91 13.95 1.64
C VAL A 26 -11.35 12.68 0.94
N VAL A 27 -11.72 11.63 1.68
CA VAL A 27 -12.22 10.38 1.06
C VAL A 27 -13.55 10.60 0.35
N GLU A 28 -14.41 11.47 0.91
CA GLU A 28 -15.66 11.85 0.25
C GLU A 28 -15.40 12.51 -1.10
N TRP A 29 -14.47 13.47 -1.15
CA TRP A 29 -14.04 14.10 -2.40
C TRP A 29 -13.42 13.11 -3.38
N MET A 30 -12.55 12.20 -2.91
CA MET A 30 -11.95 11.16 -3.76
C MET A 30 -13.00 10.24 -4.40
N ARG A 31 -14.08 9.91 -3.68
CA ARG A 31 -15.16 9.04 -4.16
C ARG A 31 -16.16 9.75 -5.07
N ASN A 32 -16.49 11.01 -4.77
CA ASN A 32 -17.62 11.70 -5.39
C ASN A 32 -17.18 12.78 -6.40
N GLY A 33 -15.97 13.33 -6.28
CA GLY A 33 -15.52 14.41 -7.16
C GLY A 33 -16.51 15.57 -7.28
N THR A 34 -16.43 16.33 -8.37
CA THR A 34 -17.26 17.54 -8.59
C THR A 34 -18.59 17.24 -9.28
N TRP A 35 -18.67 16.17 -10.07
CA TRP A 35 -19.77 15.94 -11.03
C TRP A 35 -20.60 14.69 -10.73
N SER A 36 -20.47 14.09 -9.54
CA SER A 36 -21.30 12.94 -9.18
C SER A 36 -22.71 13.39 -8.84
N ASN A 37 -23.68 12.78 -9.50
CA ASN A 37 -25.11 13.02 -9.26
C ASN A 37 -25.64 12.26 -8.05
N GLU A 38 -25.00 11.13 -7.70
CA GLU A 38 -25.35 10.29 -6.57
C GLU A 38 -24.12 10.08 -5.68
N ARG A 39 -24.36 9.89 -4.38
CA ARG A 39 -23.29 9.73 -3.40
C ARG A 39 -22.75 8.31 -3.42
N ASP A 40 -21.46 8.17 -3.72
CA ASP A 40 -20.70 6.93 -3.63
C ASP A 40 -19.94 6.85 -2.29
N PHE A 41 -20.10 5.72 -1.61
CA PHE A 41 -19.39 5.39 -0.37
C PHE A 41 -18.21 4.44 -0.61
N GLY A 42 -17.98 3.97 -1.84
CA GLY A 42 -16.97 2.99 -2.21
C GLY A 42 -17.12 1.70 -1.38
N GLU A 43 -16.00 1.19 -0.87
CA GLU A 43 -15.96 0.06 0.07
C GLU A 43 -16.55 0.40 1.48
N GLY A 44 -16.96 1.65 1.70
CA GLY A 44 -17.57 2.11 2.94
C GLY A 44 -19.09 2.00 2.96
N SER A 45 -19.72 2.70 3.89
CA SER A 45 -21.18 2.81 3.96
C SER A 45 -21.62 4.16 4.50
N ALA A 46 -22.91 4.46 4.46
CA ALA A 46 -23.47 5.66 5.10
C ALA A 46 -23.15 5.74 6.62
N LYS A 47 -22.90 4.61 7.28
CA LYS A 47 -22.52 4.55 8.71
C LYS A 47 -21.00 4.62 8.92
N LEU A 48 -20.20 4.32 7.90
CA LEU A 48 -18.74 4.25 7.92
C LEU A 48 -18.22 4.90 6.63
N ALA A 49 -18.41 6.23 6.52
CA ALA A 49 -18.09 6.98 5.32
C ALA A 49 -16.62 7.43 5.24
N GLY A 50 -15.89 7.35 6.35
CA GLY A 50 -14.47 7.71 6.43
C GLY A 50 -13.53 6.68 5.80
N PHE A 51 -12.23 6.93 5.94
CA PHE A 51 -11.22 5.89 5.70
C PHE A 51 -11.37 4.78 6.74
N PRO A 52 -11.22 3.50 6.35
CA PRO A 52 -11.23 2.41 7.33
C PRO A 52 -10.04 2.55 8.28
N GLU A 53 -10.23 2.06 9.52
CA GLU A 53 -9.10 1.92 10.44
C GLU A 53 -8.09 0.92 9.87
N GLN A 54 -6.81 1.31 9.92
CA GLN A 54 -5.72 0.43 9.54
C GLN A 54 -5.58 -0.72 10.55
N PRO A 55 -5.16 -1.91 10.11
CA PRO A 55 -5.06 -3.07 10.98
C PRO A 55 -4.04 -2.84 12.11
N GLU A 56 -4.24 -3.50 13.26
CA GLU A 56 -3.42 -3.25 14.46
C GLU A 56 -1.91 -3.49 14.27
N TRP A 57 -1.53 -4.34 13.30
CA TRP A 57 -0.15 -4.70 12.97
C TRP A 57 0.49 -3.78 11.93
N PHE A 58 -0.26 -2.86 11.33
CA PHE A 58 0.22 -1.88 10.35
C PHE A 58 -0.63 -0.62 10.37
N ARG A 59 -0.53 0.14 11.45
CA ARG A 59 -1.37 1.33 11.69
C ARG A 59 -0.85 2.54 10.93
N ASP A 60 0.46 2.66 10.85
CA ASP A 60 1.12 3.78 10.20
C ASP A 60 2.50 3.43 9.61
N ASN A 61 3.14 4.43 9.02
CA ASN A 61 4.43 4.31 8.36
C ASN A 61 5.58 3.82 9.24
N ARG A 62 5.43 3.76 10.58
CA ARG A 62 6.45 3.19 11.48
C ARG A 62 6.38 1.67 11.53
N ASP A 63 5.26 1.08 11.10
CA ASP A 63 5.00 -0.36 11.19
C ASP A 63 5.50 -1.17 9.98
N PHE A 64 6.19 -0.55 9.01
CA PHE A 64 6.77 -1.28 7.86
C PHE A 64 7.71 -2.42 8.28
N GLU A 65 8.40 -2.28 9.43
CA GLU A 65 9.25 -3.35 9.95
C GLU A 65 8.45 -4.63 10.27
N ASN A 66 7.15 -4.51 10.60
CA ASN A 66 6.30 -5.68 10.84
C ASN A 66 6.12 -6.48 9.54
N ILE A 67 6.00 -5.81 8.38
CA ILE A 67 5.91 -6.47 7.07
C ILE A 67 7.23 -7.20 6.79
N PHE A 68 8.37 -6.53 6.95
CA PHE A 68 9.68 -7.12 6.67
C PHE A 68 10.00 -8.30 7.58
N SER A 69 9.70 -8.17 8.88
CA SER A 69 9.80 -9.26 9.84
C SER A 69 8.94 -10.48 9.46
N CYS A 70 7.71 -10.24 8.98
CA CYS A 70 6.83 -11.32 8.52
C CYS A 70 7.33 -11.98 7.22
N LEU A 71 7.90 -11.21 6.28
CA LEU A 71 8.52 -11.76 5.07
C LEU A 71 9.69 -12.68 5.42
N ARG A 72 10.59 -12.25 6.31
CA ARG A 72 11.69 -13.09 6.82
C ARG A 72 11.17 -14.39 7.44
N LYS A 73 10.18 -14.30 8.33
CA LYS A 73 9.55 -15.47 8.97
C LYS A 73 8.89 -16.42 7.96
N THR A 74 8.43 -15.90 6.83
CA THR A 74 7.83 -16.69 5.75
C THR A 74 8.88 -17.44 4.91
N GLY A 75 10.16 -17.08 5.04
CA GLY A 75 11.28 -17.75 4.39
C GLY A 75 11.93 -16.96 3.25
N PHE A 76 11.57 -15.68 3.06
CA PHE A 76 12.30 -14.81 2.14
C PHE A 76 13.69 -14.50 2.71
N SER A 77 14.70 -14.55 1.85
CA SER A 77 16.07 -14.14 2.18
C SER A 77 16.15 -12.64 2.46
N GLU A 78 17.20 -12.20 3.17
CA GLU A 78 17.39 -10.76 3.42
C GLU A 78 17.45 -9.95 2.13
N ASN A 79 18.12 -10.47 1.09
CA ASN A 79 18.18 -9.78 -0.21
C ASN A 79 16.79 -9.63 -0.85
N GLU A 80 15.95 -10.66 -0.78
CA GLU A 80 14.57 -10.58 -1.28
C GLU A 80 13.74 -9.56 -0.49
N VAL A 81 13.93 -9.49 0.82
CA VAL A 81 13.25 -8.51 1.68
C VAL A 81 13.68 -7.09 1.32
N GLU A 82 14.98 -6.83 1.17
CA GLU A 82 15.51 -5.52 0.73
C GLU A 82 14.96 -5.12 -0.64
N ARG A 83 14.86 -6.08 -1.57
CA ARG A 83 14.27 -5.87 -2.89
C ARG A 83 12.81 -5.43 -2.80
N ILE A 84 11.99 -6.16 -2.05
CA ILE A 84 10.57 -5.83 -1.83
C ILE A 84 10.42 -4.50 -1.08
N ALA A 85 11.29 -4.23 -0.11
CA ALA A 85 11.25 -3.04 0.73
C ALA A 85 11.48 -1.75 -0.06
N GLY A 86 12.29 -1.80 -1.11
CA GLY A 86 12.49 -0.62 -1.94
C GLY A 86 13.43 -0.75 -3.12
N LEU A 87 14.37 -1.73 -3.15
CA LEU A 87 15.35 -1.77 -4.25
C LEU A 87 14.70 -2.07 -5.60
N ASN A 88 13.59 -2.82 -5.64
CA ASN A 88 12.85 -3.02 -6.89
C ASN A 88 12.24 -1.72 -7.42
N TRP A 89 11.68 -0.90 -6.53
CA TRP A 89 11.19 0.43 -6.91
C TRP A 89 12.33 1.33 -7.36
N LEU A 90 13.44 1.37 -6.61
CA LEU A 90 14.62 2.16 -6.98
C LEU A 90 15.12 1.78 -8.38
N GLU A 91 15.33 0.49 -8.64
CA GLU A 91 15.78 -0.01 -9.94
C GLU A 91 14.80 0.35 -11.07
N PHE A 92 13.49 0.26 -10.82
CA PHE A 92 12.47 0.69 -11.78
C PHE A 92 12.60 2.19 -12.09
N PHE A 93 12.71 3.04 -11.07
CA PHE A 93 12.82 4.48 -11.26
C PHE A 93 14.11 4.86 -12.02
N GLU A 94 15.25 4.24 -11.68
CA GLU A 94 16.52 4.47 -12.38
C GLU A 94 16.44 4.08 -13.87
N LYS A 95 15.79 2.96 -14.19
CA LYS A 95 15.66 2.49 -15.59
C LYS A 95 14.63 3.26 -16.41
N SER A 96 13.53 3.69 -15.78
CA SER A 96 12.43 4.35 -16.49
C SER A 96 12.59 5.85 -16.60
N PHE A 97 13.30 6.48 -15.67
CA PHE A 97 13.42 7.94 -15.58
C PHE A 97 14.86 8.45 -15.48
N GLY A 98 15.86 7.57 -15.60
CA GLY A 98 17.27 7.96 -15.74
C GLY A 98 17.55 8.70 -17.06
N PRO A 99 18.70 9.39 -17.17
CA PRO A 99 19.11 10.09 -18.39
C PRO A 99 19.30 9.18 -19.61
#